data_AF-A0A965DQD1-F1
#
_entry.id   AF-A0A965DQD1-F1
#
_cell.length_a   1.000
_cell.length_b   1.000
_cell.length_c   1.000
_cell.angle_alpha   90.00
_cell.angle_beta   90.00
_cell.angle_gamma   90.00
#
_symmetry.space_group_name_H-M   'P 1'
#
loop_
_entity.id
_entity.type
_entity.pdbx_description
1 polymer ?
#
loop_
_entity_poly.entity_id
_entity_poly.type
_entity_poly.pdbx_seq_one_letter_code
_entity_poly.pdbx_strand_id
1 'polypeptide(L)' 'ASISSVMGVPFPVVQAQTSLEDLCKLINKDTPAVLVELADGKAHIVTRYDIISAMA' A
#
# COMPACT_ATOMS: atom_id res chain seq x y z
N ALA A 1 -20.40 -13.90 -13.48
CA ALA A 1 -19.43 -14.22 -12.41
C ALA A 1 -19.29 -13.00 -11.52
N SER A 2 -19.26 -13.16 -10.20
CA SER A 2 -19.11 -12.04 -9.25
C SER A 2 -17.65 -11.58 -9.22
N ILE A 3 -17.41 -10.28 -9.03
CA ILE A 3 -16.07 -9.67 -8.94
C ILE A 3 -15.21 -10.35 -7.86
N SER A 4 -15.82 -10.81 -6.78
CA SER A 4 -15.17 -11.58 -5.73
C SER A 4 -14.42 -12.82 -6.22
N SER A 5 -14.78 -13.39 -7.38
CA SER A 5 -14.10 -14.53 -7.97
C SER A 5 -12.72 -14.20 -8.56
N VAL A 6 -12.42 -12.92 -8.78
CA VAL A 6 -11.13 -12.45 -9.35
C VAL A 6 -10.36 -11.54 -8.38
N MET A 7 -10.95 -11.17 -7.23
CA MET A 7 -10.27 -10.35 -6.23
C MET A 7 -9.20 -11.17 -5.51
N GLY A 8 -8.02 -10.55 -5.34
CA GLY A 8 -6.97 -11.08 -4.48
C GLY A 8 -7.23 -10.80 -3.00
N VAL A 9 -6.24 -11.16 -2.18
CA VAL A 9 -6.22 -10.78 -0.77
C VAL A 9 -6.17 -9.25 -0.62
N PRO A 10 -6.81 -8.68 0.42
CA PRO A 10 -6.75 -7.24 0.66
C PRO A 10 -5.32 -6.80 0.98
N PHE A 11 -4.95 -5.63 0.49
CA PHE A 11 -3.67 -5.01 0.83
C PHE A 11 -3.67 -4.54 2.29
N PRO A 12 -2.51 -4.56 2.97
CA PRO A 12 -2.39 -4.01 4.30
C PRO A 12 -2.65 -2.50 4.28
N VAL A 13 -3.35 -2.02 5.30
CA VAL A 13 -3.66 -0.60 5.49
C VAL A 13 -2.75 -0.04 6.58
N VAL A 14 -2.14 1.11 6.31
CA VAL A 14 -1.28 1.85 7.21
C VAL A 14 -1.73 3.29 7.32
N GLN A 15 -1.22 4.01 8.31
CA GLN A 15 -1.57 5.41 8.51
C GLN A 15 -0.64 6.34 7.72
N ALA A 16 -1.11 7.54 7.36
CA ALA A 16 -0.31 8.54 6.64
C ALA A 16 1.00 8.96 7.35
N GLN A 17 1.10 8.76 8.66
CA GLN A 17 2.28 9.07 9.47
C GLN A 17 3.27 7.90 9.62
N THR A 18 2.99 6.76 8.97
CA THR A 18 3.88 5.60 8.95
C THR A 18 5.20 5.96 8.30
N SER A 19 6.30 5.59 8.95
CA SER A 19 7.65 5.88 8.45
C SER A 19 7.96 5.10 7.18
N LEU A 20 8.80 5.67 6.30
CA LEU A 20 9.21 5.02 5.05
C LEU A 20 9.83 3.64 5.31
N GLU A 21 10.63 3.50 6.37
CA GLU A 21 11.26 2.22 6.75
C GLU A 21 10.23 1.12 7.05
N ASP A 22 9.16 1.45 7.76
CA ASP A 22 8.10 0.49 8.07
C ASP A 22 7.25 0.17 6.84
N LEU A 23 7.07 1.15 5.95
CA LEU A 23 6.43 0.94 4.66
C LEU A 23 7.24 -0.04 3.79
N CYS A 24 8.56 0.11 3.75
CA CYS A 24 9.48 -0.78 3.03
C CYS A 24 9.43 -2.23 3.54
N LYS A 25 9.19 -2.45 4.85
CA LYS A 25 9.04 -3.81 5.41
C LYS A 25 7.75 -4.48 4.96
N LEU A 26 6.69 -3.70 4.76
CA LEU A 26 5.38 -4.20 4.33
C LEU A 26 5.36 -4.50 2.83
N ILE A 27 6.06 -3.71 2.03
CA ILE A 27 6.11 -3.90 0.58
C ILE A 27 7.21 -4.91 0.19
N ASN A 28 6.79 -6.08 -0.26
CA ASN A 28 7.69 -7.18 -0.66
C ASN A 28 7.17 -7.89 -1.92
N LYS A 29 7.70 -9.09 -2.24
CA LYS A 29 7.34 -9.83 -3.45
C LYS A 29 5.91 -10.36 -3.44
N ASP A 30 5.40 -10.68 -2.26
CA ASP A 30 4.05 -11.19 -2.03
C ASP A 30 3.04 -10.05 -1.81
N THR A 31 3.49 -8.93 -1.24
CA THR A 31 2.68 -7.73 -0.98
C THR A 31 3.24 -6.53 -1.76
N PRO A 32 2.85 -6.33 -3.03
CA PRO A 32 3.46 -5.32 -3.90
C PRO A 32 3.03 -3.87 -3.61
N ALA A 33 1.97 -3.69 -2.80
CA ALA A 33 1.40 -2.39 -2.49
C ALA A 33 0.78 -2.36 -1.08
N VAL A 34 0.68 -1.16 -0.52
CA VAL A 34 -0.05 -0.89 0.72
C VAL A 34 -1.06 0.23 0.50
N LEU A 35 -2.13 0.23 1.30
CA LEU A 35 -3.08 1.33 1.37
C LEU A 35 -2.72 2.24 2.53
N VAL A 36 -2.71 3.55 2.29
CA VAL A 36 -2.41 4.58 3.27
C VAL A 36 -3.68 5.35 3.58
N GLU A 37 -4.12 5.30 4.82
CA GLU A 37 -5.27 6.06 5.30
C GLU A 37 -4.84 7.51 5.57
N LEU A 38 -5.49 8.43 4.85
CA LEU A 38 -5.32 9.87 4.98
C LEU A 38 -6.33 10.40 6.01
N ALA A 39 -5.97 11.50 6.68
CA ALA A 39 -6.81 12.14 7.70
C ALA A 39 -8.19 12.62 7.18
N ASP A 40 -8.33 12.78 5.87
CA ASP A 40 -9.59 13.16 5.19
C ASP A 40 -10.56 11.97 5.00
N GLY A 41 -10.24 10.79 5.56
CA GLY A 41 -11.01 9.55 5.38
C GLY A 41 -10.82 8.90 4.00
N LYS A 42 -9.86 9.40 3.21
CA LYS A 42 -9.48 8.83 1.92
C LYS A 42 -8.34 7.84 2.09
N ALA A 43 -8.29 6.83 1.22
CA ALA A 43 -7.15 5.93 1.12
C ALA A 43 -6.33 6.26 -0.14
N HIS A 44 -5.01 6.21 -0.01
CA HIS A 44 -4.07 6.30 -1.13
C HIS A 44 -3.32 4.97 -1.29
N ILE A 45 -3.02 4.54 -2.50
CA ILE A 45 -2.25 3.31 -2.72
C ILE A 45 -0.78 3.68 -2.96
N VAL A 46 0.13 3.03 -2.24
CA VAL A 46 1.57 3.21 -2.39
C VAL A 46 2.20 1.90 -2.81
N THR A 47 3.04 1.95 -3.84
CA THR A 47 3.69 0.79 -4.45
C THR A 47 5.21 0.86 -4.29
N ARG A 48 5.90 -0.21 -4.68
CA ARG A 48 7.37 -0.22 -4.78
C ARG A 48 7.92 0.92 -5.64
N TYR A 49 7.20 1.30 -6.69
CA TYR A 49 7.66 2.34 -7.60
C TYR A 49 7.66 3.71 -6.92
N ASP A 50 6.64 4.00 -6.13
CA ASP A 50 6.53 5.26 -5.39
C ASP A 50 7.66 5.43 -4.36
N ILE A 51 8.03 4.34 -3.68
CA ILE A 51 9.19 4.32 -2.77
C ILE A 51 10.46 4.69 -3.53
N ILE A 52 10.72 4.05 -4.68
CA ILE A 52 11.91 4.31 -5.49
C ILE A 52 11.90 5.76 -5.98
N SER A 53 10.76 6.26 -6.45
CA SER A 53 10.60 7.62 -6.92
C SER A 53 10.78 8.68 -5.84
N ALA A 54 10.51 8.36 -4.57
CA ALA A 54 10.71 9.27 -3.44
C ALA A 54 12.19 9.34 -2.99
N MET A 55 13.00 8.36 -3.37
CA MET A 55 14.44 8.28 -3.06
C MET A 55 15.34 8.79 -4.19
N ALA A 56 14.79 8.98 -5.39
CA ALA A 56 15.47 9.50 -6.57
C ALA A 56 15.44 11.03 -6.60
#